data_AF-A0AB33SZY6-F1
#
_entry.id   AF-A0AB33SZY6-F1
#
_cell.length_a   1.000
_cell.length_b   1.000
_cell.length_c   1.000
_cell.angle_alpha   90.00
_cell.angle_beta   90.00
_cell.angle_gamma   90.00
#
_symmetry.space_group_name_H-M   'P 1'
#
loop_
_entity.id
_entity.type
_entity.pdbx_description
1 polymer ?
#
loop_
_entity_poly.entity_id
_entity_poly.type
_entity_poly.pdbx_seq_one_letter_code
_entity_poly.pdbx_strand_id
1 'polypeptide(L)'
;MSALTTDAKIHAAGYLTVLDAAELLGVTRLTVDTMIADGRLRAVRRGRRWVTKKEWVAGAHRGRRPQRRVPAGMLTVSEASERAGVHHTTIRKAIKDGRLPATMPTWPNGYGIDPHDVDAWTPRARKPSTAAATRNEAAASWRREHGYLSTAEAAELLGITRQALQVRINRGMQTAVRAGADAPTPGAWLIRAEDVQHPAA
;
A
#
# COMPACT_ATOMS: atom_id res chain seq x y z
N MET A 1 25.75 -31.47 -18.52
CA MET A 1 26.32 -30.12 -18.30
C MET A 1 25.73 -29.18 -19.34
N SER A 2 24.80 -28.30 -18.96
CA SER A 2 24.11 -27.41 -19.90
C SER A 2 25.06 -26.29 -20.32
N ALA A 3 25.42 -26.24 -21.60
CA ALA A 3 26.37 -25.26 -22.15
C ALA A 3 25.90 -23.84 -21.83
N LEU A 4 26.74 -23.06 -21.13
CA LEU A 4 26.52 -21.63 -20.96
C LEU A 4 26.42 -21.00 -22.36
N THR A 5 25.23 -20.54 -22.73
CA THR A 5 25.05 -19.80 -23.98
C THR A 5 25.80 -18.48 -23.82
N THR A 6 26.89 -18.33 -24.57
CA THR A 6 27.72 -17.12 -24.58
C THR A 6 26.95 -15.97 -25.22
N ASP A 7 27.27 -14.75 -24.84
CA ASP A 7 26.60 -13.53 -25.33
C ASP A 7 26.70 -13.44 -26.86
N ALA A 8 27.86 -13.81 -27.43
CA ALA A 8 28.06 -13.92 -28.88
C ALA A 8 27.06 -14.86 -29.58
N LYS A 9 26.68 -15.99 -28.95
CA LYS A 9 25.65 -16.89 -29.49
C LYS A 9 24.25 -16.29 -29.38
N ILE A 10 23.97 -15.51 -28.33
CA ILE A 10 22.70 -14.79 -28.16
C ILE A 10 22.56 -13.73 -29.26
N HIS A 11 23.62 -12.95 -29.50
CA HIS A 11 23.67 -11.93 -30.54
C HIS A 11 23.57 -12.53 -31.95
N ALA A 12 24.30 -13.62 -32.22
CA ALA A 12 24.22 -14.33 -33.51
C ALA A 12 22.80 -14.87 -33.80
N ALA A 13 22.03 -15.19 -32.77
CA ALA A 13 20.63 -15.59 -32.89
C ALA A 13 19.64 -14.41 -33.02
N GLY A 14 20.14 -13.18 -33.14
CA GLY A 14 19.34 -11.95 -33.28
C GLY A 14 18.68 -11.48 -31.98
N TYR A 15 19.14 -11.97 -30.83
CA TYR A 15 18.65 -11.58 -29.53
C TYR A 15 19.65 -10.68 -28.80
N LEU A 16 19.15 -9.92 -27.85
CA LEU A 16 19.90 -9.07 -26.93
C LEU A 16 19.80 -9.63 -25.52
N THR A 17 20.88 -9.52 -24.76
CA THR A 17 20.86 -9.79 -23.33
C THR A 17 20.13 -8.66 -22.59
N VAL A 18 19.80 -8.90 -21.31
CA VAL A 18 19.26 -7.87 -20.41
C VAL A 18 20.22 -6.69 -20.27
N LEU A 19 21.54 -6.93 -20.30
CA LEU A 19 22.55 -5.87 -20.21
C LEU A 19 22.57 -5.01 -21.48
N ASP A 20 22.57 -5.62 -22.66
CA ASP A 20 22.49 -4.88 -23.93
C ASP A 20 21.21 -4.03 -24.00
N ALA A 21 20.09 -4.58 -23.50
CA ALA A 21 18.83 -3.85 -23.43
C ALA A 21 18.89 -2.68 -22.44
N ALA A 22 19.60 -2.84 -21.32
CA ALA A 22 19.81 -1.80 -20.32
C ALA A 22 20.61 -0.63 -20.91
N GLU A 23 21.69 -0.94 -21.64
CA GLU A 23 22.50 0.04 -22.36
C GLU A 23 21.70 0.78 -23.44
N LEU A 24 20.94 0.06 -24.27
CA LEU A 24 20.11 0.67 -25.32
C LEU A 24 18.98 1.56 -24.78
N LEU A 25 18.46 1.24 -23.59
CA LEU A 25 17.41 2.02 -22.93
C LEU A 25 17.98 3.15 -22.06
N GLY A 26 19.28 3.16 -21.79
CA GLY A 26 19.91 4.08 -20.83
C GLY A 26 19.42 3.88 -19.39
N VAL A 27 19.10 2.65 -19.01
CA VAL A 27 18.57 2.31 -17.67
C VAL A 27 19.41 1.24 -16.99
N THR A 28 19.17 0.98 -15.71
CA THR A 28 19.86 -0.10 -14.99
C THR A 28 19.31 -1.47 -15.39
N ARG A 29 20.13 -2.52 -15.26
CA ARG A 29 19.70 -3.92 -15.44
C ARG A 29 18.46 -4.26 -14.61
N LEU A 30 18.42 -3.82 -13.35
CA LEU A 30 17.28 -4.05 -12.46
C LEU A 30 15.98 -3.45 -13.02
N THR A 31 16.07 -2.27 -13.64
CA THR A 31 14.94 -1.64 -14.33
C THR A 31 14.47 -2.49 -15.50
N VAL A 32 15.38 -3.08 -16.28
CA VAL A 32 15.03 -4.01 -17.37
C VAL A 32 14.39 -5.29 -16.84
N ASP A 33 14.94 -5.89 -15.78
CA ASP A 33 14.35 -7.08 -15.14
C ASP A 33 12.93 -6.77 -14.64
N THR A 34 12.71 -5.59 -14.07
CA THR A 34 11.37 -5.11 -13.67
C THR A 34 10.47 -4.87 -14.89
N MET A 35 11.00 -4.29 -15.97
CA MET A 35 10.25 -4.10 -17.23
C MET A 35 9.82 -5.43 -17.84
N ILE A 36 10.63 -6.48 -17.75
CA ILE A 36 10.27 -7.83 -18.19
C ILE A 36 9.18 -8.42 -17.30
N ALA A 37 9.34 -8.34 -15.98
CA ALA A 37 8.37 -8.85 -15.00
C ALA A 37 6.99 -8.18 -15.15
N ASP A 38 6.96 -6.87 -15.41
CA ASP A 38 5.74 -6.08 -15.63
C ASP A 38 5.15 -6.22 -17.05
N GLY A 39 5.83 -6.95 -17.93
CA GLY A 39 5.49 -7.08 -19.35
C GLY A 39 5.64 -5.78 -20.16
N ARG A 40 6.41 -4.80 -19.66
CA ARG A 40 6.76 -3.55 -20.36
C ARG A 40 7.82 -3.75 -21.44
N LEU A 41 8.66 -4.77 -21.27
CA LEU A 41 9.63 -5.21 -22.28
C LEU A 41 9.35 -6.67 -22.61
N ARG A 42 9.08 -6.94 -23.90
CA ARG A 42 8.95 -8.31 -24.37
C ARG A 42 10.31 -9.00 -24.24
N ALA A 43 10.32 -10.17 -23.62
CA ALA A 43 11.50 -11.02 -23.51
C ALA A 43 11.08 -12.49 -23.60
N VAL A 44 12.02 -13.33 -24.01
CA VAL A 44 11.86 -14.79 -24.09
C VAL A 44 12.97 -15.43 -23.27
N ARG A 45 12.66 -16.53 -22.60
CA ARG A 45 13.64 -17.29 -21.83
C ARG A 45 14.41 -18.23 -22.74
N ARG A 46 15.74 -18.11 -22.79
CA ARG A 46 16.65 -19.02 -23.48
C ARG A 46 17.61 -19.62 -22.45
N GLY A 47 17.37 -20.88 -22.09
CA GLY A 47 18.07 -21.53 -20.98
C GLY A 47 17.82 -20.81 -19.65
N ARG A 48 18.89 -20.35 -19.00
CA ARG A 48 18.81 -19.64 -17.71
C ARG A 48 18.68 -18.12 -17.84
N ARG A 49 18.66 -17.57 -19.06
CA ARG A 49 18.70 -16.12 -19.29
C ARG A 49 17.43 -15.64 -19.99
N TRP A 50 16.98 -14.45 -19.59
CA TRP A 50 16.02 -13.69 -20.37
C TRP A 50 16.76 -12.97 -21.48
N VAL A 51 16.18 -13.02 -22.68
CA VAL A 51 16.70 -12.33 -23.85
C VAL A 51 15.59 -11.54 -24.52
N THR A 52 15.93 -10.41 -25.10
CA THR A 52 15.00 -9.53 -25.83
C THR A 52 15.47 -9.33 -27.27
N LYS A 53 14.84 -8.44 -28.02
CA LYS A 53 15.25 -8.06 -29.38
C LYS A 53 15.34 -6.54 -29.49
N LYS A 54 16.18 -6.05 -30.39
CA LYS A 54 16.33 -4.60 -30.65
C LYS A 54 14.99 -3.92 -30.99
N GLU A 55 14.16 -4.57 -31.79
CA GLU A 55 12.81 -4.10 -32.15
C GLU A 55 11.87 -4.00 -30.94
N TRP A 56 11.96 -4.93 -29.98
CA TRP A 56 11.15 -4.91 -28.76
C TRP A 56 11.61 -3.83 -27.78
N VAL A 57 12.92 -3.58 -27.74
CA VAL A 57 13.52 -2.51 -26.94
C VAL A 57 13.13 -1.13 -27.49
N ALA A 58 13.12 -0.96 -28.81
CA ALA A 58 12.71 0.29 -29.44
C ALA A 58 11.25 0.67 -29.14
N GLY A 59 10.36 -0.34 -29.03
CA GLY A 59 8.96 -0.15 -28.63
C GLY A 59 8.72 -0.07 -27.12
N ALA A 60 9.75 -0.27 -26.28
CA ALA A 60 9.59 -0.30 -24.83
C ALA A 60 9.56 1.11 -24.24
N HIS A 61 8.52 1.42 -23.46
CA HIS A 61 8.37 2.73 -22.81
C HIS A 61 9.35 2.89 -21.63
N ARG A 62 10.16 3.95 -21.68
CA ARG A 62 11.26 4.24 -20.72
C ARG A 62 10.81 4.85 -19.37
N GLY A 63 9.51 5.08 -19.14
CA GLY A 63 8.98 5.76 -17.94
C GLY A 63 8.15 4.87 -16.98
N ARG A 64 7.73 5.44 -15.83
CA ARG A 64 6.59 4.92 -15.05
C ARG A 64 5.34 5.05 -15.95
N ARG A 65 4.60 3.95 -16.06
CA ARG A 65 3.46 3.71 -16.95
C ARG A 65 2.54 4.95 -17.11
N PRO A 66 2.22 5.29 -18.37
CA PRO A 66 0.82 5.45 -18.72
C PRO A 66 0.54 4.68 -20.00
N GLN A 67 0.13 3.43 -19.85
CA GLN A 67 -0.83 2.88 -20.79
C GLN A 67 -2.03 2.49 -19.97
N ARG A 68 -3.06 3.32 -20.14
CA ARG A 68 -4.44 2.99 -19.83
C ARG A 68 -4.69 1.63 -20.47
N ARG A 69 -4.55 0.57 -19.66
CA ARG A 69 -4.81 -0.79 -20.16
C ARG A 69 -6.31 -1.01 -20.29
N VAL A 70 -7.12 -0.05 -19.87
CA VAL A 70 -8.57 -0.08 -19.89
C VAL A 70 -9.07 0.67 -21.14
N PRO A 71 -10.12 0.20 -21.82
CA PRO A 71 -10.77 0.91 -22.92
C PRO A 71 -11.02 2.38 -22.64
N ALA A 72 -11.08 3.17 -23.73
CA ALA A 72 -11.51 4.55 -23.64
C ALA A 72 -12.89 4.65 -22.97
N GLY A 73 -13.01 5.56 -22.00
CA GLY A 73 -14.23 5.74 -21.19
C GLY A 73 -14.25 4.99 -19.85
N MET A 74 -13.47 3.93 -19.68
CA MET A 74 -13.45 3.15 -18.44
C MET A 74 -12.24 3.48 -17.54
N LEU A 75 -12.40 3.25 -16.23
CA LEU A 75 -11.40 3.48 -15.19
C LEU A 75 -10.68 2.20 -14.81
N THR A 76 -9.40 2.34 -14.46
CA THR A 76 -8.66 1.34 -13.68
C THR A 76 -9.14 1.33 -12.23
N VAL A 77 -8.78 0.29 -11.49
CA VAL A 77 -8.98 0.22 -10.02
C VAL A 77 -8.36 1.43 -9.30
N SER A 78 -7.19 1.90 -9.75
CA SER A 78 -6.51 3.05 -9.15
C SER A 78 -7.26 4.35 -9.44
N GLU A 79 -7.66 4.59 -10.69
CA GLU A 79 -8.44 5.78 -11.04
C GLU A 79 -9.83 5.78 -10.35
N ALA A 80 -10.47 4.62 -10.23
CA ALA A 80 -11.72 4.46 -9.48
C ALA A 80 -11.52 4.71 -7.97
N SER A 81 -10.39 4.29 -7.40
CA SER A 81 -10.00 4.53 -6.01
C SER A 81 -9.84 6.02 -5.73
N GLU A 82 -9.13 6.73 -6.60
CA GLU A 82 -8.94 8.17 -6.52
C GLU A 82 -10.27 8.92 -6.66
N ARG A 83 -11.08 8.54 -7.66
CA ARG A 83 -12.40 9.14 -7.91
C ARG A 83 -13.36 8.97 -6.73
N ALA A 84 -13.46 7.77 -6.17
CA ALA A 84 -14.30 7.49 -5.02
C ALA A 84 -13.72 8.02 -3.69
N GLY A 85 -12.44 8.40 -3.68
CA GLY A 85 -11.71 8.79 -2.47
C GLY A 85 -11.72 7.68 -1.41
N VAL A 86 -11.53 6.43 -1.84
CA VAL A 86 -11.42 5.23 -0.98
C VAL A 86 -10.16 4.47 -1.35
N HIS A 87 -9.68 3.59 -0.46
CA HIS A 87 -8.50 2.78 -0.74
C HIS A 87 -8.78 1.71 -1.82
N HIS A 88 -7.82 1.45 -2.72
CA HIS A 88 -7.95 0.55 -3.88
C HIS A 88 -8.34 -0.91 -3.52
N THR A 89 -8.02 -1.36 -2.30
CA THR A 89 -8.46 -2.67 -1.80
C THR A 89 -9.98 -2.73 -1.60
N THR A 90 -10.61 -1.60 -1.25
CA THR A 90 -12.07 -1.47 -1.12
C THR A 90 -12.75 -1.63 -2.47
N ILE A 91 -12.18 -1.03 -3.52
CA ILE A 91 -12.65 -1.20 -4.91
C ILE A 91 -12.54 -2.67 -5.32
N ARG A 92 -11.39 -3.32 -5.13
CA ARG A 92 -11.23 -4.76 -5.43
C ARG A 92 -12.21 -5.63 -4.66
N LYS A 93 -12.45 -5.33 -3.38
CA LYS A 93 -13.42 -6.06 -2.57
C LYS A 93 -14.84 -5.87 -3.08
N ALA A 94 -15.23 -4.63 -3.43
CA ALA A 94 -16.54 -4.35 -3.98
C ALA A 94 -16.79 -5.09 -5.31
N ILE A 95 -15.77 -5.18 -6.17
CA ILE A 95 -15.83 -5.98 -7.40
C ILE A 95 -15.99 -7.46 -7.08
N LYS A 96 -15.14 -8.00 -6.18
CA LYS A 96 -15.20 -9.41 -5.77
C LYS A 96 -16.54 -9.80 -5.16
N ASP A 97 -17.12 -8.89 -4.38
CA ASP A 97 -18.41 -9.09 -3.71
C ASP A 97 -19.61 -8.76 -4.62
N GLY A 98 -19.39 -8.43 -5.90
CA GLY A 98 -20.44 -8.09 -6.87
C GLY A 98 -21.16 -6.77 -6.63
N ARG A 99 -20.64 -5.92 -5.74
CA ARG A 99 -21.24 -4.62 -5.35
C ARG A 99 -20.84 -3.46 -6.25
N LEU A 100 -19.79 -3.63 -7.05
CA LEU A 100 -19.34 -2.68 -8.06
C LEU A 100 -19.14 -3.45 -9.37
N PRO A 101 -19.93 -3.16 -10.42
CA PRO A 101 -19.74 -3.77 -11.73
C PRO A 101 -18.33 -3.47 -12.25
N ALA A 102 -17.68 -4.50 -12.78
CA ALA A 102 -16.40 -4.35 -13.45
C ALA A 102 -16.32 -5.29 -14.63
N THR A 103 -15.84 -4.77 -15.75
CA THR A 103 -15.52 -5.55 -16.93
C THR A 103 -14.18 -6.23 -16.70
N MET A 104 -14.19 -7.56 -16.71
CA MET A 104 -12.95 -8.34 -16.68
C MET A 104 -12.29 -8.23 -18.05
N PRO A 105 -11.07 -7.71 -18.12
CA PRO A 105 -10.49 -7.37 -19.40
C PRO A 105 -9.69 -8.49 -20.03
N THR A 106 -9.44 -8.36 -21.33
CA THR A 106 -8.60 -9.27 -22.13
C THR A 106 -7.11 -9.24 -21.75
N TRP A 107 -6.69 -8.38 -20.81
CA TRP A 107 -5.29 -8.28 -20.36
C TRP A 107 -5.12 -8.79 -18.93
N PRO A 108 -3.93 -9.35 -18.60
CA PRO A 108 -3.66 -9.85 -17.25
C PRO A 108 -3.71 -8.73 -16.21
N ASN A 109 -4.36 -9.04 -15.07
CA ASN A 109 -4.37 -8.24 -13.84
C ASN A 109 -4.96 -6.82 -13.94
N GLY A 110 -6.12 -6.66 -14.59
CA GLY A 110 -6.86 -5.39 -14.56
C GLY A 110 -8.38 -5.57 -14.41
N TYR A 111 -9.06 -4.48 -14.10
CA TYR A 111 -10.51 -4.32 -14.21
C TYR A 111 -10.78 -3.03 -14.98
N GLY A 112 -11.75 -3.05 -15.89
CA GLY A 112 -12.35 -1.85 -16.44
C GLY A 112 -13.61 -1.53 -15.67
N ILE A 113 -13.68 -0.35 -15.07
CA ILE A 113 -14.81 0.07 -14.23
C ILE A 113 -15.46 1.27 -14.88
N ASP A 114 -16.77 1.25 -15.07
CA ASP A 114 -17.48 2.42 -15.59
C ASP A 114 -17.45 3.55 -14.55
N PRO A 115 -17.06 4.80 -14.92
CA PRO A 115 -17.11 5.94 -14.00
C PRO A 115 -18.48 6.14 -13.33
N HIS A 116 -19.58 5.90 -14.05
CA HIS A 116 -20.94 6.06 -13.52
C HIS A 116 -21.25 5.03 -12.44
N ASP A 117 -20.77 3.79 -12.60
CA ASP A 117 -20.92 2.75 -11.58
C ASP A 117 -20.13 3.08 -10.31
N VAL A 118 -18.94 3.68 -10.45
CA VAL A 118 -18.15 4.17 -9.31
C VAL A 118 -18.89 5.28 -8.58
N ASP A 119 -19.44 6.24 -9.31
CA ASP A 119 -20.14 7.39 -8.73
C ASP A 119 -21.42 6.93 -8.01
N ALA A 120 -22.18 5.99 -8.58
CA ALA A 120 -23.38 5.42 -7.96
C ALA A 120 -23.08 4.57 -6.71
N TRP A 121 -21.93 3.89 -6.69
CA TRP A 121 -21.51 3.04 -5.57
C TRP A 121 -20.91 3.84 -4.40
N THR A 122 -20.20 4.94 -4.69
CA THR A 122 -19.41 5.71 -3.71
C THR A 122 -20.17 6.13 -2.44
N PRO A 123 -21.41 6.64 -2.51
CA PRO A 123 -22.17 7.03 -1.32
C PRO A 123 -22.42 5.87 -0.35
N ARG A 124 -22.56 4.65 -0.85
CA ARG A 124 -22.77 3.43 -0.05
C ARG A 124 -21.47 2.85 0.50
N ALA A 125 -20.34 3.17 -0.15
CA ALA A 125 -19.02 2.71 0.23
C ALA A 125 -18.43 3.52 1.40
N ARG A 126 -18.71 4.82 1.44
CA ARG A 126 -18.31 5.69 2.54
C ARG A 126 -19.24 5.48 3.73
N LYS A 127 -18.89 4.54 4.61
CA LYS A 127 -19.49 4.52 5.95
C LYS A 127 -18.89 5.68 6.74
N PRO A 128 -19.66 6.68 7.18
CA PRO A 128 -19.15 7.66 8.13
C PRO A 128 -18.71 6.89 9.40
N SER A 129 -17.51 7.15 9.90
CA SER A 129 -16.96 6.46 11.08
C SER A 129 -17.59 6.97 12.39
N THR A 130 -18.88 7.35 12.36
CA THR A 130 -19.61 7.85 13.53
C THR A 130 -19.51 6.89 14.71
N ALA A 131 -19.65 5.58 14.46
CA ALA A 131 -19.51 4.57 15.52
C ALA A 131 -18.11 4.48 16.15
N ALA A 132 -17.04 4.90 15.46
CA ALA A 132 -15.70 4.95 16.04
C ALA A 132 -15.47 6.28 16.79
N ALA A 133 -15.95 7.40 16.23
CA ALA A 133 -15.90 8.70 16.88
C ALA A 133 -16.66 8.69 18.22
N THR A 134 -17.91 8.21 18.23
CA THR A 134 -18.71 8.10 19.45
C THR A 134 -18.06 7.18 20.50
N ARG A 135 -17.42 6.07 20.09
CA ARG A 135 -16.69 5.20 21.02
C ARG A 135 -15.45 5.89 21.60
N ASN A 136 -14.73 6.69 20.80
CA ASN A 136 -13.59 7.45 21.28
C ASN A 136 -14.00 8.55 22.26
N GLU A 137 -15.11 9.24 22.00
CA GLU A 137 -15.68 10.25 22.90
C GLU A 137 -16.16 9.64 24.22
N ALA A 138 -16.82 8.48 24.16
CA ALA A 138 -17.22 7.73 25.36
C ALA A 138 -16.00 7.28 26.16
N ALA A 139 -14.97 6.75 25.51
CA ALA A 139 -13.70 6.37 26.16
C ALA A 139 -12.98 7.58 26.77
N ALA A 140 -13.00 8.74 26.12
CA ALA A 140 -12.40 9.96 26.64
C ALA A 140 -13.17 10.51 27.85
N SER A 141 -14.50 10.44 27.84
CA SER A 141 -15.34 10.90 28.94
C SER A 141 -15.20 9.99 30.16
N TRP A 142 -15.24 8.67 29.97
CA TRP A 142 -14.98 7.70 31.04
C TRP A 142 -13.62 7.91 31.71
N ARG A 143 -12.56 8.14 30.91
CA ARG A 143 -11.21 8.41 31.42
C ARG A 143 -11.17 9.68 32.28
N ARG A 144 -11.82 10.77 31.83
CA ARG A 144 -11.93 12.02 32.60
C ARG A 144 -12.68 11.82 33.93
N GLU A 145 -13.80 11.11 33.92
CA GLU A 145 -14.59 10.80 35.13
C GLU A 145 -13.80 9.98 36.15
N HIS A 146 -12.93 9.08 35.68
CA HIS A 146 -12.15 8.18 36.54
C HIS A 146 -10.72 8.71 36.83
N GLY A 147 -10.40 9.93 36.42
CA GLY A 147 -9.09 10.57 36.70
C GLY A 147 -7.90 10.00 35.90
N TYR A 148 -8.18 9.36 34.77
CA TYR A 148 -7.17 8.75 33.90
C TYR A 148 -6.91 9.56 32.62
N LEU A 149 -5.67 9.51 32.16
CA LEU A 149 -5.20 9.97 30.87
C LEU A 149 -4.90 8.76 29.97
N SER A 150 -5.08 8.96 28.68
CA SER A 150 -4.54 8.07 27.66
C SER A 150 -3.04 8.28 27.51
N THR A 151 -2.34 7.30 26.92
CA THR A 151 -0.93 7.44 26.55
C THR A 151 -0.68 8.61 25.59
N ALA A 152 -1.67 9.03 24.80
CA ALA A 152 -1.49 10.17 23.90
C ALA A 152 -1.51 11.49 24.68
N GLU A 153 -2.53 11.70 25.51
CA GLU A 153 -2.67 12.93 26.31
C GLU A 153 -1.53 13.07 27.34
N ALA A 154 -1.13 11.98 28.00
CA ALA A 154 0.01 12.01 28.91
C ALA A 154 1.34 12.30 28.18
N ALA A 155 1.50 11.88 26.92
CA ALA A 155 2.67 12.20 26.13
C ALA A 155 2.68 13.67 25.70
N GLU A 156 1.52 14.23 25.37
CA GLU A 156 1.35 15.66 25.09
C GLU A 156 1.71 16.52 26.31
N LEU A 157 1.26 16.15 27.52
CA LEU A 157 1.64 16.85 28.75
C LEU A 157 3.16 16.87 29.00
N LEU A 158 3.84 15.78 28.62
CA LEU A 158 5.29 15.64 28.76
C LEU A 158 6.08 16.24 27.59
N GLY A 159 5.41 16.74 26.55
CA GLY A 159 6.07 17.26 25.34
C GLY A 159 6.87 16.20 24.57
N ILE A 160 6.51 14.91 24.69
CA ILE A 160 7.21 13.80 24.05
C ILE A 160 6.29 13.05 23.08
N THR A 161 6.86 12.18 22.25
CA THR A 161 6.04 11.34 21.38
C THR A 161 5.32 10.25 22.18
N ARG A 162 4.12 9.87 21.73
CA ARG A 162 3.38 8.72 22.28
C ARG A 162 4.25 7.46 22.34
N GLN A 163 5.06 7.22 21.32
CA GLN A 163 5.94 6.04 21.27
C GLN A 163 7.01 6.10 22.37
N ALA A 164 7.61 7.27 22.62
CA ALA A 164 8.57 7.44 23.71
C ALA A 164 7.93 7.17 25.08
N LEU A 165 6.70 7.66 25.31
CA LEU A 165 5.98 7.37 26.54
C LEU A 165 5.64 5.87 26.68
N GLN A 166 5.24 5.23 25.59
CA GLN A 166 4.95 3.79 25.59
C GLN A 166 6.19 2.94 25.92
N VAL A 167 7.38 3.36 25.45
CA VAL A 167 8.65 2.74 25.85
C VAL A 167 8.91 2.92 27.35
N ARG A 168 8.63 4.08 27.93
CA ARG A 168 8.79 4.31 29.38
C ARG A 168 7.89 3.38 30.21
N ILE A 169 6.62 3.25 29.81
CA ILE A 169 5.68 2.34 30.47
C ILE A 169 6.20 0.90 30.41
N ASN A 170 6.62 0.43 29.23
CA ASN A 170 7.14 -0.93 29.07
C ASN A 170 8.44 -1.19 29.83
N ARG A 171 9.24 -0.14 30.08
CA ARG A 171 10.47 -0.20 30.90
C ARG A 171 10.21 0.00 32.39
N GLY A 172 8.96 0.18 32.82
CA GLY A 172 8.60 0.45 34.21
C GLY A 172 8.99 1.84 34.71
N MET A 173 9.39 2.75 33.82
CA MET A 173 9.79 4.12 34.14
C MET A 173 8.61 5.10 34.23
N GLN A 174 7.39 4.63 33.96
CA GLN A 174 6.17 5.41 34.02
C GLN A 174 5.09 4.52 34.62
N THR A 175 4.48 4.97 35.73
CA THR A 175 3.35 4.27 36.34
C THR A 175 2.16 4.32 35.37
N ALA A 176 1.65 3.15 35.01
CA ALA A 176 0.46 3.00 34.19
C ALA A 176 -0.25 1.69 34.57
N VAL A 177 -1.57 1.70 34.49
CA VAL A 177 -2.42 0.53 34.74
C VAL A 177 -3.08 0.08 33.44
N ARG A 178 -3.33 -1.23 33.33
CA ARG A 178 -4.13 -1.77 32.22
C ARG A 178 -5.61 -1.59 32.52
N ALA A 179 -6.34 -1.05 31.55
CA ALA A 179 -7.79 -0.92 31.62
C ALA A 179 -8.45 -2.30 31.78
N GLY A 180 -9.30 -2.44 32.79
CA GLY A 180 -10.08 -3.65 33.05
C GLY A 180 -11.22 -3.87 32.05
N ALA A 181 -12.03 -4.91 32.27
CA ALA A 181 -13.17 -5.24 31.42
C ALA A 181 -14.27 -4.17 31.43
N ASP A 182 -14.37 -3.40 32.52
CA ASP A 182 -15.37 -2.35 32.70
C ASP A 182 -15.04 -1.05 31.95
N ALA A 183 -13.83 -0.96 31.38
CA ALA A 183 -13.42 0.19 30.60
C ALA A 183 -13.94 0.10 29.15
N PRO A 184 -14.29 1.23 28.51
CA PRO A 184 -14.75 1.25 27.11
C PRO A 184 -13.75 0.67 26.10
N THR A 185 -12.46 0.69 26.45
CA THR A 185 -11.38 0.07 25.68
C THR A 185 -10.54 -0.82 26.60
N PRO A 186 -10.92 -2.09 26.82
CA PRO A 186 -10.19 -3.00 27.68
C PRO A 186 -8.75 -3.19 27.22
N GLY A 187 -7.81 -3.35 28.17
CA GLY A 187 -6.39 -3.53 27.90
C GLY A 187 -5.63 -2.28 27.47
N ALA A 188 -6.28 -1.12 27.30
CA ALA A 188 -5.58 0.15 27.07
C ALA A 188 -4.70 0.53 28.27
N TRP A 189 -3.60 1.23 28.04
CA TRP A 189 -2.81 1.83 29.12
C TRP A 189 -3.51 3.09 29.64
N LEU A 190 -3.71 3.16 30.94
CA LEU A 190 -4.27 4.29 31.66
C LEU A 190 -3.22 4.84 32.62
N ILE A 191 -3.05 6.16 32.62
CA ILE A 191 -2.07 6.85 33.47
C ILE A 191 -2.84 7.86 34.31
N ARG A 192 -2.68 7.87 35.64
CA ARG A 192 -3.30 8.92 36.44
C ARG A 192 -2.59 10.24 36.17
N ALA A 193 -3.32 11.36 36.16
CA ALA A 193 -2.71 12.66 35.88
C ALA A 193 -1.58 13.01 36.87
N GLU A 194 -1.73 12.62 38.13
CA GLU A 194 -0.73 12.77 39.21
C GLU A 194 0.51 11.90 39.03
N ASP A 195 0.40 10.79 38.29
CA ASP A 195 1.48 9.83 38.09
C ASP A 195 2.33 10.14 36.85
N VAL A 196 2.03 11.20 36.10
CA VAL A 196 2.79 11.58 34.90
C VAL A 196 4.18 12.05 35.32
N GLN A 197 5.18 11.17 35.17
CA GLN A 197 6.54 11.44 35.66
C GLN A 197 7.31 12.27 34.64
N HIS A 198 7.62 13.51 35.02
CA HIS A 198 8.64 14.30 34.34
C HIS A 198 10.01 13.66 34.58
N PRO A 199 10.91 13.62 33.58
CA PRO A 199 12.27 13.19 33.83
C PRO A 199 12.86 14.09 34.94
N ALA A 200 13.50 13.48 35.94
CA ALA A 200 14.38 14.22 36.83
C ALA A 200 15.42 14.94 35.96
N ALA A 201 15.57 16.25 36.21
CA ALA A 201 16.56 17.09 35.52
C ALA A 201 17.99 16.60 35.76
#